data_AF-A0A4Q4BSS1-F1
#
_entry.id   AF-A0A4Q4BSS1-F1
#
_cell.length_a   1.000
_cell.length_b   1.000
_cell.length_c   1.000
_cell.angle_alpha   90.00
_cell.angle_beta   90.00
_cell.angle_gamma   90.00
#
_symmetry.space_group_name_H-M   'P 1'
#
loop_
_entity.id
_entity.type
_entity.pdbx_description
1 polymer ?
#
loop_
_entity_poly.entity_id
_entity_poly.type
_entity_poly.pdbx_seq_one_letter_code
_entity_poly.pdbx_strand_id
1 'polypeptide(L)'
;RTYSYLVHDGSAHGGPKITVTNRDIREIQMAKAALYSGARLLMDKFEVDTVDRIILAGAFGAHISPKHAMVLGMIPDVPLNKVTSAGNAAGTGARIALLNRAARAEIEATVRDIHKVETAIEPRFQEHFVNASAIPNAVEAFPNLLSVVTLPDVNFNTKTGGDEGGRRRRRG
;
A
#
# COMPACT_ATOMS: atom_id res chain seq x y z
N ARG A 1 1.53 -7.35 26.12
CA ARG A 1 0.41 -8.30 25.91
C ARG A 1 0.28 -8.50 24.41
N THR A 2 0.45 -9.72 23.90
CA THR A 2 0.31 -9.99 22.46
C THR A 2 -1.17 -10.17 22.17
N TYR A 3 -1.74 -9.27 21.37
CA TYR A 3 -3.13 -9.37 20.93
C TYR A 3 -3.20 -10.24 19.67
N SER A 4 -4.28 -11.00 19.55
CA SER A 4 -4.61 -11.77 18.35
C SER A 4 -6.10 -11.71 18.09
N TYR A 5 -6.47 -11.60 16.82
CA TYR A 5 -7.85 -11.67 16.37
C TYR A 5 -8.15 -13.07 15.85
N LEU A 6 -9.21 -13.70 16.34
CA LEU A 6 -9.65 -15.03 15.90
C LEU A 6 -10.50 -14.90 14.64
N VAL A 7 -10.01 -15.46 13.53
CA VAL A 7 -10.72 -15.45 12.25
C VAL A 7 -11.62 -16.68 12.13
N HIS A 8 -11.12 -17.84 12.56
CA HIS A 8 -11.85 -19.10 12.50
C HIS A 8 -11.40 -20.05 13.60
N ASP A 9 -12.33 -20.76 14.23
CA ASP A 9 -12.05 -21.82 15.20
C ASP A 9 -12.77 -23.11 14.83
N GLY A 10 -12.04 -24.00 14.13
CA GLY A 10 -12.52 -25.33 13.77
C GLY A 10 -12.20 -26.41 14.81
N SER A 11 -11.60 -26.04 15.96
CA SER A 11 -11.01 -27.01 16.89
C SER A 11 -12.00 -28.03 17.44
N ALA A 12 -13.27 -27.64 17.63
CA ALA A 12 -14.34 -28.54 18.09
C ALA A 12 -14.60 -29.73 17.14
N HIS A 13 -14.19 -29.63 15.88
CA HIS A 13 -14.40 -30.66 14.84
C HIS A 13 -13.04 -31.18 14.31
N GLY A 14 -11.95 -30.99 15.05
CA GLY A 14 -10.59 -31.34 14.62
C GLY A 14 -10.02 -30.44 13.51
N GLY A 15 -10.67 -29.32 13.21
CA GLY A 15 -10.25 -28.36 12.20
C GLY A 15 -9.24 -27.32 12.73
N PRO A 16 -8.69 -26.47 11.84
CA PRO A 16 -7.67 -25.50 12.21
C PRO A 16 -8.23 -24.33 13.02
N LYS A 17 -7.36 -23.72 13.82
CA LYS A 17 -7.60 -22.43 14.46
C LYS A 17 -6.78 -21.36 13.76
N ILE A 18 -7.45 -20.39 13.16
CA ILE A 18 -6.83 -19.34 12.34
C ILE A 18 -6.95 -18.01 13.09
N THR A 19 -5.80 -17.42 13.40
CA THR A 19 -5.71 -16.12 14.07
C THR A 19 -4.84 -15.16 13.27
N VAL A 20 -5.10 -13.86 13.44
CA VAL A 20 -4.23 -12.77 12.99
C VAL A 20 -3.57 -12.18 14.21
N THR A 21 -2.24 -12.19 14.23
CA THR A 21 -1.44 -11.69 15.35
C THR A 21 -0.91 -10.28 15.07
N ASN A 22 -0.42 -9.61 16.12
CA ASN A 22 0.30 -8.34 15.96
C ASN A 22 1.53 -8.46 15.04
N ARG A 23 2.16 -9.64 14.97
CA ARG A 23 3.29 -9.87 14.06
C ARG A 23 2.80 -9.85 12.62
N ASP A 24 1.71 -10.54 12.32
CA ASP A 24 1.13 -10.59 10.97
C ASP A 24 0.72 -9.20 10.49
N ILE A 25 0.11 -8.40 11.37
CA ILE A 25 -0.22 -6.98 11.08
C ILE A 25 1.05 -6.22 10.70
N ARG A 26 2.15 -6.42 11.45
CA ARG A 26 3.41 -5.71 11.22
C ARG A 26 4.08 -6.11 9.91
N GLU A 27 4.04 -7.39 9.54
CA GLU A 27 4.53 -7.87 8.24
C GLU A 27 3.73 -7.25 7.09
N ILE A 28 2.39 -7.17 7.21
CA ILE A 28 1.54 -6.50 6.22
C ILE A 28 1.90 -5.01 6.12
N GLN A 29 2.10 -4.33 7.26
CA GLN A 29 2.51 -2.93 7.28
C GLN A 29 3.86 -2.71 6.58
N MET A 30 4.85 -3.59 6.80
CA MET A 30 6.15 -3.49 6.11
C MET A 30 6.01 -3.72 4.61
N ALA A 31 5.25 -4.74 4.20
CA ALA A 31 5.05 -5.06 2.78
C ALA A 31 4.34 -3.92 2.04
N LYS A 32 3.24 -3.40 2.61
CA LYS A 32 2.49 -2.32 1.99
C LYS A 32 3.26 -0.99 2.00
N ALA A 33 4.06 -0.74 3.04
CA ALA A 33 4.91 0.45 3.10
C ALA A 33 5.94 0.44 1.98
N ALA A 34 6.62 -0.69 1.74
CA ALA A 34 7.58 -0.82 0.65
C ALA A 34 6.97 -0.48 -0.72
N LEU A 35 5.75 -0.97 -1.00
CA LEU A 35 5.04 -0.69 -2.25
C LEU A 35 4.70 0.79 -2.39
N TYR A 36 4.11 1.40 -1.35
CA TYR A 36 3.73 2.81 -1.38
C TYR A 36 4.96 3.72 -1.51
N SER A 37 6.03 3.45 -0.75
CA SER A 37 7.25 4.25 -0.78
C SER A 37 7.96 4.16 -2.13
N GLY A 38 7.94 3.00 -2.78
CA GLY A 38 8.41 2.87 -4.16
C GLY A 38 7.63 3.76 -5.12
N ALA A 39 6.30 3.75 -5.04
CA ALA A 39 5.46 4.61 -5.87
C ALA A 39 5.68 6.10 -5.58
N ARG A 40 5.69 6.53 -4.32
CA ARG A 40 5.90 7.92 -3.91
C ARG A 40 7.29 8.43 -4.31
N LEU A 41 8.33 7.60 -4.19
CA LEU A 41 9.67 7.94 -4.65
C LEU A 41 9.72 8.18 -6.17
N LEU A 42 9.03 7.36 -6.96
CA LEU A 42 8.92 7.60 -8.40
C LEU A 42 8.15 8.90 -8.68
N MET A 43 7.05 9.13 -7.97
CA MET A 43 6.28 10.38 -8.09
C MET A 43 7.12 11.61 -7.76
N ASP A 44 7.97 11.56 -6.72
CA ASP A 44 8.96 12.61 -6.40
C ASP A 44 9.91 12.87 -7.58
N LYS A 45 10.46 11.81 -8.18
CA LYS A 45 11.41 11.94 -9.31
C LYS A 45 10.77 12.50 -10.58
N PHE A 46 9.49 12.21 -10.79
CA PHE A 46 8.70 12.77 -11.89
C PHE A 46 8.07 14.12 -11.55
N GLU A 47 8.28 14.64 -10.32
CA GLU A 47 7.73 15.90 -9.82
C GLU A 47 6.20 15.95 -9.94
N VAL A 48 5.53 14.85 -9.60
CA VAL A 48 4.07 14.73 -9.63
C VAL A 48 3.49 14.41 -8.26
N ASP A 49 2.31 14.96 -8.00
CA ASP A 49 1.54 14.70 -6.78
C ASP A 49 0.43 13.67 -6.99
N THR A 50 0.05 13.41 -8.24
CA THR A 50 -1.06 12.52 -8.59
C THR A 50 -0.68 11.58 -9.73
N VAL A 51 -1.42 10.47 -9.83
CA VAL A 51 -1.30 9.50 -10.92
C VAL A 51 -2.65 9.33 -11.60
N ASP A 52 -2.66 9.19 -12.94
CA ASP A 52 -3.90 9.08 -13.70
C ASP A 52 -4.56 7.69 -13.61
N ARG A 53 -3.73 6.65 -13.46
CA ARG A 53 -4.14 5.24 -13.50
C ARG A 53 -3.14 4.37 -12.76
N ILE A 54 -3.66 3.34 -12.11
CA ILE A 54 -2.86 2.28 -11.49
C ILE A 54 -3.24 0.94 -12.12
N ILE A 55 -2.23 0.18 -12.55
CA ILE A 55 -2.40 -1.16 -13.10
C ILE A 55 -1.68 -2.14 -12.17
N LEU A 56 -2.45 -3.02 -11.53
CA LEU A 56 -1.93 -4.04 -10.62
C LEU A 56 -1.69 -5.34 -11.39
N ALA A 57 -0.44 -5.80 -11.39
CA ALA A 57 -0.05 -7.06 -12.00
C ALA A 57 0.37 -8.10 -10.94
N GLY A 58 0.50 -9.35 -11.38
CA GLY A 58 0.89 -10.47 -10.53
C GLY A 58 -0.28 -11.12 -9.79
N ALA A 59 0.00 -12.24 -9.13
CA ALA A 59 -1.02 -13.05 -8.46
C ALA A 59 -1.80 -12.26 -7.39
N PHE A 60 -1.13 -11.34 -6.70
CA PHE A 60 -1.77 -10.47 -5.72
C PHE A 60 -2.62 -9.38 -6.38
N GLY A 61 -2.08 -8.73 -7.40
CA GLY A 61 -2.78 -7.70 -8.18
C GLY A 61 -4.01 -8.21 -8.94
N ALA A 62 -4.07 -9.51 -9.25
CA ALA A 62 -5.20 -10.16 -9.91
C ALA A 62 -6.50 -10.20 -9.09
N HIS A 63 -6.38 -10.29 -7.76
CA HIS A 63 -7.52 -10.59 -6.89
C HIS A 63 -7.75 -9.56 -5.78
N ILE A 64 -6.85 -8.59 -5.61
CA ILE A 64 -7.03 -7.55 -4.60
C ILE A 64 -8.10 -6.54 -5.02
N SER A 65 -8.97 -6.20 -4.07
CA SER A 65 -9.93 -5.11 -4.23
C SER A 65 -9.20 -3.76 -4.24
N PRO A 66 -9.38 -2.92 -5.27
CA PRO A 66 -8.81 -1.58 -5.32
C PRO A 66 -9.10 -0.73 -4.08
N LYS A 67 -10.34 -0.81 -3.58
CA LYS A 67 -10.76 -0.10 -2.37
C LYS A 67 -9.92 -0.53 -1.18
N HIS A 68 -9.78 -1.82 -0.93
CA HIS A 68 -9.03 -2.32 0.23
C HIS A 68 -7.52 -2.10 0.09
N ALA A 69 -6.97 -2.18 -1.13
CA ALA A 69 -5.58 -1.80 -1.40
C ALA A 69 -5.29 -0.34 -1.02
N MET A 70 -6.20 0.56 -1.35
CA MET A 70 -6.08 1.99 -1.04
C MET A 70 -6.33 2.28 0.44
N VAL A 71 -7.32 1.64 1.07
CA VAL A 71 -7.54 1.71 2.53
C VAL A 71 -6.32 1.26 3.31
N LEU A 72 -5.67 0.17 2.86
CA LEU A 72 -4.44 -0.31 3.47
C LEU A 72 -3.28 0.67 3.26
N GLY A 73 -3.37 1.56 2.26
CA GLY A 73 -2.31 2.47 1.85
C GLY A 73 -1.18 1.76 1.13
N MET A 74 -1.53 0.75 0.33
CA MET A 74 -0.57 0.00 -0.50
C MET A 74 -0.24 0.74 -1.80
N ILE A 75 -1.16 1.60 -2.26
CA ILE A 75 -1.07 2.35 -3.52
C ILE A 75 -1.41 3.82 -3.29
N PRO A 76 -0.89 4.76 -4.12
CA PRO A 76 -1.28 6.16 -4.11
C PRO A 76 -2.78 6.36 -4.32
N ASP A 77 -3.29 7.50 -3.84
CA ASP A 77 -4.68 7.89 -4.01
C ASP A 77 -4.99 8.21 -5.48
N VAL A 78 -6.07 7.61 -5.99
CA VAL A 78 -6.57 7.78 -7.36
C VAL A 78 -8.05 7.40 -7.37
N PRO A 79 -8.89 7.90 -8.29
CA PRO A 79 -10.25 7.41 -8.40
C PRO A 79 -10.29 5.88 -8.54
N LEU A 80 -11.13 5.19 -7.74
CA LEU A 80 -11.12 3.71 -7.67
C LEU A 80 -11.38 3.03 -9.01
N ASN A 81 -12.14 3.67 -9.91
CA ASN A 81 -12.41 3.17 -11.27
C ASN A 81 -11.20 3.29 -12.22
N LYS A 82 -10.11 3.92 -11.80
CA LYS A 82 -8.82 4.00 -12.51
C LYS A 82 -7.79 2.99 -11.99
N VAL A 83 -8.18 2.13 -11.05
CA VAL A 83 -7.34 1.01 -10.61
C VAL A 83 -7.83 -0.25 -11.31
N THR A 84 -6.96 -0.86 -12.13
CA THR A 84 -7.30 -2.04 -12.92
C THR A 84 -6.30 -3.16 -12.68
N SER A 85 -6.69 -4.40 -12.97
CA SER A 85 -5.78 -5.54 -12.88
C SER A 85 -5.33 -5.99 -14.26
N ALA A 86 -4.02 -6.23 -14.42
CA ALA A 86 -3.43 -6.85 -15.60
C ALA A 86 -3.23 -8.37 -15.44
N GLY A 87 -3.59 -8.95 -14.28
CA GLY A 87 -3.37 -10.36 -13.99
C GLY A 87 -1.90 -10.77 -14.13
N ASN A 88 -1.65 -11.94 -14.74
CA ASN A 88 -0.29 -12.40 -15.03
C ASN A 88 0.29 -11.69 -16.28
N ALA A 89 0.69 -10.43 -16.09
CA ALA A 89 1.28 -9.60 -17.13
C ALA A 89 2.57 -10.21 -17.70
N ALA A 90 3.43 -10.80 -16.86
CA ALA A 90 4.68 -11.42 -17.28
C ALA A 90 4.44 -12.61 -18.23
N GLY A 91 3.53 -13.52 -17.86
CA GLY A 91 3.16 -14.67 -18.71
C GLY A 91 2.49 -14.23 -20.01
N THR A 92 1.64 -13.21 -19.94
CA THR A 92 1.00 -12.63 -21.14
C THR A 92 2.04 -12.00 -22.07
N GLY A 93 2.97 -11.23 -21.54
CA GLY A 93 4.08 -10.64 -22.29
C GLY A 93 4.98 -11.68 -22.94
N ALA A 94 5.32 -12.76 -22.21
CA ALA A 94 6.09 -13.88 -22.76
C ALA A 94 5.39 -14.54 -23.96
N ARG A 95 4.07 -14.75 -23.88
CA ARG A 95 3.27 -15.28 -25.00
C ARG A 95 3.26 -14.33 -26.19
N ILE A 96 3.09 -13.03 -25.95
CA ILE A 96 3.13 -12.00 -27.02
C ILE A 96 4.49 -12.03 -27.72
N ALA A 97 5.59 -11.98 -26.96
CA ALA A 97 6.94 -12.03 -27.50
C ALA A 97 7.21 -13.34 -28.26
N LEU A 98 6.68 -14.48 -27.79
CA LEU A 98 6.83 -15.77 -28.47
C LEU A 98 6.14 -15.79 -29.84
N LEU A 99 4.91 -15.30 -29.92
CA LEU A 99 4.04 -15.42 -31.09
C LEU A 99 4.16 -14.25 -32.09
N ASN A 100 4.68 -13.10 -31.67
CA ASN A 100 4.79 -11.90 -32.51
C ASN A 100 6.22 -11.33 -32.50
N ARG A 101 6.92 -11.44 -33.63
CA ARG A 101 8.29 -10.95 -33.80
C ARG A 101 8.40 -9.42 -33.73
N ALA A 102 7.43 -8.70 -34.27
CA ALA A 102 7.44 -7.24 -34.22
C ALA A 102 7.26 -6.74 -32.78
N ALA A 103 6.30 -7.32 -32.04
CA ALA A 103 6.09 -7.01 -30.63
C ALA A 103 7.31 -7.39 -29.77
N ARG A 104 8.01 -8.50 -30.09
CA ARG A 104 9.26 -8.85 -29.42
C ARG A 104 10.32 -7.77 -29.60
N ALA A 105 10.53 -7.30 -30.83
CA ALA A 105 11.49 -6.24 -31.12
C ALA A 105 11.12 -4.92 -30.40
N GLU A 106 9.83 -4.59 -30.33
CA GLU A 106 9.34 -3.45 -29.56
C GLU A 106 9.66 -3.59 -28.06
N ILE A 107 9.37 -4.75 -27.45
CA ILE A 107 9.70 -5.03 -26.04
C ILE A 107 11.21 -4.91 -25.80
N GLU A 108 12.04 -5.47 -26.68
CA GLU A 108 13.51 -5.39 -26.59
C GLU A 108 14.02 -3.94 -26.68
N ALA A 109 13.36 -3.10 -27.48
CA ALA A 109 13.66 -1.67 -27.54
C ALA A 109 13.24 -0.96 -26.23
N THR A 110 11.99 -1.15 -25.79
CA THR A 110 11.46 -0.51 -24.57
C THR A 110 12.27 -0.83 -23.33
N VAL A 111 12.78 -2.06 -23.19
CA VAL A 111 13.61 -2.45 -22.04
C VAL A 111 14.87 -1.59 -21.91
N ARG A 112 15.41 -1.07 -23.02
CA ARG A 112 16.60 -0.21 -23.01
C ARG A 112 16.32 1.19 -22.43
N ASP A 113 15.07 1.62 -22.45
CA ASP A 113 14.64 2.92 -21.93
C ASP A 113 14.25 2.85 -20.44
N ILE A 114 14.24 1.66 -19.84
CA ILE A 114 13.90 1.47 -18.42
C ILE A 114 15.08 1.92 -17.55
N HIS A 115 14.84 2.94 -16.74
CA HIS A 115 15.80 3.43 -15.75
C HIS A 115 15.50 2.81 -14.38
N LYS A 116 16.45 2.04 -13.85
CA LYS A 116 16.33 1.43 -12.53
C LYS A 116 16.57 2.48 -11.45
N VAL A 117 15.61 2.64 -10.55
CA VAL A 117 15.76 3.40 -9.30
C VAL A 117 16.06 2.42 -8.17
N GLU A 118 17.23 2.56 -7.55
CA GLU A 118 17.67 1.70 -6.45
C GLU A 118 17.23 2.29 -5.11
N THR A 119 16.15 1.76 -4.54
CA THR A 119 15.53 2.32 -3.32
C THR A 119 16.48 2.37 -2.13
N ALA A 120 17.48 1.47 -2.07
CA ALA A 120 18.43 1.39 -0.96
C ALA A 120 19.37 2.62 -0.84
N ILE A 121 19.58 3.36 -1.92
CA ILE A 121 20.47 4.55 -1.95
C ILE A 121 19.70 5.86 -2.01
N GLU A 122 18.36 5.80 -2.05
CA GLU A 122 17.51 6.96 -2.26
C GLU A 122 17.21 7.64 -0.92
N PRO A 123 17.67 8.90 -0.68
CA PRO A 123 17.65 9.51 0.65
C PRO A 123 16.28 9.58 1.31
N ARG A 124 15.22 9.76 0.49
CA ARG A 124 13.83 9.91 0.96
C ARG A 124 13.09 8.58 1.13
N PHE A 125 13.67 7.45 0.70
CA PHE A 125 12.95 6.18 0.75
C PHE A 125 12.58 5.79 2.18
N GLN A 126 13.51 5.94 3.13
CA GLN A 126 13.25 5.63 4.54
C GLN A 126 12.16 6.52 5.14
N GLU A 127 12.15 7.82 4.82
CA GLU A 127 11.11 8.75 5.24
C GLU A 127 9.74 8.29 4.72
N HIS A 128 9.64 8.02 3.42
CA HIS A 128 8.42 7.52 2.78
C HIS A 128 7.97 6.19 3.40
N PHE A 129 8.89 5.31 3.77
CA PHE A 129 8.60 4.01 4.37
C PHE A 129 8.01 4.14 5.77
N VAL A 130 8.60 5.00 6.62
CA VAL A 130 8.07 5.25 7.96
C VAL A 130 6.66 5.86 7.87
N ASN A 131 6.46 6.85 7.01
CA ASN A 131 5.14 7.48 6.81
C ASN A 131 4.11 6.47 6.29
N ALA A 132 4.52 5.62 5.35
CA ALA A 132 3.67 4.58 4.77
C ALA A 132 3.47 3.37 5.69
N SER A 133 4.05 3.30 6.89
CA SER A 133 3.78 2.21 7.85
C SER A 133 2.42 2.38 8.57
N ALA A 134 1.96 3.62 8.72
CA ALA A 134 0.62 3.94 9.21
C ALA A 134 -0.43 3.63 8.14
N ILE A 135 -1.67 3.31 8.51
CA ILE A 135 -2.73 2.94 7.55
C ILE A 135 -3.74 4.10 7.45
N PRO A 136 -4.00 4.66 6.24
CA PRO A 136 -3.34 4.36 4.97
C PRO A 136 -1.92 4.96 4.86
N ASN A 137 -1.69 6.15 5.42
CA ASN A 137 -0.39 6.81 5.51
C ASN A 137 -0.45 7.84 6.66
N ALA A 138 0.70 8.19 7.25
CA ALA A 138 0.78 9.19 8.32
C ALA A 138 0.77 10.64 7.81
N VAL A 139 1.19 10.87 6.57
CA VAL A 139 1.44 12.22 6.00
C VAL A 139 0.62 12.45 4.73
N GLU A 140 0.59 11.46 3.84
CA GLU A 140 -0.07 11.60 2.53
C GLU A 140 -1.60 11.60 2.66
N ALA A 141 -2.25 12.50 1.92
CA ALA A 141 -3.70 12.61 1.90
C ALA A 141 -4.33 11.62 0.91
N PHE A 142 -5.54 11.14 1.23
CA PHE A 142 -6.31 10.24 0.36
C PHE A 142 -7.72 10.81 0.08
N PRO A 143 -7.84 11.98 -0.56
CA PRO A 143 -9.13 12.62 -0.79
C PRO A 143 -10.09 11.76 -1.62
N ASN A 144 -9.61 11.04 -2.65
CA ASN A 144 -10.46 10.16 -3.45
C ASN A 144 -11.00 9.02 -2.60
N LEU A 145 -10.16 8.37 -1.77
CA LEU A 145 -10.61 7.35 -0.84
C LEU A 145 -11.62 7.88 0.19
N LEU A 146 -11.34 9.02 0.81
CA LEU A 146 -12.18 9.59 1.87
C LEU A 146 -13.55 10.05 1.35
N SER A 147 -13.67 10.33 0.04
CA SER A 147 -14.95 10.59 -0.59
C SER A 147 -15.87 9.36 -0.69
N VAL A 148 -15.32 8.15 -0.58
CA VAL A 148 -16.05 6.88 -0.75
C VAL A 148 -16.07 6.00 0.50
N VAL A 149 -15.15 6.22 1.45
CA VAL A 149 -15.02 5.44 2.68
C VAL A 149 -14.76 6.37 3.86
N THR A 150 -15.52 6.19 4.93
CA THR A 150 -15.22 6.78 6.24
C THR A 150 -14.25 5.85 6.99
N LEU A 151 -13.05 6.35 7.28
CA LEU A 151 -12.07 5.62 8.09
C LEU A 151 -12.34 5.86 9.60
N PRO A 152 -12.05 4.88 10.46
CA PRO A 152 -12.20 5.04 11.90
C PRO A 152 -11.25 6.11 12.44
N ASP A 153 -11.73 6.92 13.38
CA ASP A 153 -10.89 7.85 14.14
C ASP A 153 -10.12 7.06 15.21
N VAL A 154 -8.84 6.76 14.92
CA VAL A 154 -7.99 5.94 15.78
C VAL A 154 -7.16 6.86 16.69
N ASN A 155 -7.75 7.27 17.81
CA ASN A 155 -7.05 8.01 18.86
C ASN A 155 -6.18 7.05 19.69
N PHE A 156 -4.90 6.93 19.34
CA PHE A 156 -3.92 6.15 20.12
C PHE A 156 -3.41 6.87 21.38
N ASN A 157 -4.24 7.71 22.01
CA ASN A 157 -3.87 8.39 23.25
C ASN A 157 -5.07 8.88 24.09
N THR A 158 -5.89 7.98 24.62
CA THR A 158 -6.51 8.23 25.94
C THR A 158 -5.53 7.73 27.00
N LYS A 159 -4.71 8.65 27.50
CA LYS A 159 -3.93 8.44 28.74
C LYS A 159 -4.87 7.90 29.83
N THR A 160 -4.74 6.64 30.19
CA THR A 160 -5.18 6.13 31.48
C THR A 160 -4.09 6.44 32.52
N GLY A 161 -4.41 7.31 33.48
CA GLY A 161 -3.56 7.63 34.63
C GLY A 161 -3.45 9.14 34.82
N GLY A 162 -4.24 9.66 35.76
CA GLY A 162 -4.58 11.08 35.86
C GLY A 162 -3.48 12.03 36.31
N ASP A 163 -3.71 13.30 36.03
CA ASP A 163 -3.50 14.33 37.03
C ASP A 163 -4.39 15.54 36.72
N GLU A 164 -4.91 16.13 37.79
CA GLU A 164 -5.76 17.31 37.80
C GLU A 164 -5.05 18.53 37.19
N GLY A 165 -5.83 19.48 36.70
CA GLY A 165 -5.36 20.87 36.56
C GLY A 165 -5.54 21.46 35.18
N GLY A 166 -6.75 21.93 34.90
CA GLY A 166 -6.97 22.88 33.82
C GLY A 166 -6.14 24.15 34.03
N ARG A 167 -5.45 24.62 32.98
CA ARG A 167 -5.01 26.01 32.90
C ARG A 167 -5.05 26.52 31.47
N ARG A 168 -6.04 27.39 31.24
CA ARG A 168 -6.19 28.30 30.10
C ARG A 168 -4.86 28.99 29.79
N ARG A 169 -4.35 28.86 28.56
CA ARG A 169 -3.33 29.77 28.02
C ARG A 169 -4.02 30.97 27.36
N ARG A 170 -3.83 32.13 27.98
CA ARG A 170 -4.22 33.44 27.47
C ARG A 170 -3.10 33.94 26.55
N ARG A 171 -3.47 34.58 25.44
CA ARG A 171 -2.59 35.23 24.46
C ARG A 171 -1.67 36.26 25.11
N GLY A 172 -0.45 36.33 24.58
CA GLY A 172 0.57 37.36 24.77
C GLY A 172 1.68 37.05 23.77
#